data_AF-A0A3G6UMD8-F1
#
_entry.id   AF-A0A3G6UMD8-F1
#
_cell.length_a   1.000
_cell.length_b   1.000
_cell.length_c   1.000
_cell.angle_alpha   90.00
_cell.angle_beta   90.00
_cell.angle_gamma   90.00
#
_symmetry.space_group_name_H-M   'P 1'
#
loop_
_entity.id
_entity.type
_entity.pdbx_description
1 polymer ?
#
loop_
_entity_poly.entity_id
_entity_poly.type
_entity_poly.pdbx_seq_one_letter_code
_entity_poly.pdbx_strand_id
1 'polypeptide(L)'
;MKRGSLVPVQPYHRRRLIAAVNPYMTNVFHLRNPFIVSWWSASFPGFGHVLLGKYITGFLLMAWEVFANNIAHLNEGIYYSMTGRPGMALDVMNEEWLWLYVTFYVFIIWDSYRQSIEYNKYFVLSFREGAPIQMKNISPLEINVLEKRKPVYALFWSLLTPGLGHFYLNRLPSIVFGVLFWIITAYYSGLYKCIFYTASGQFGLVHQIAQPQWFLFLPSLYVFLAYDSYVSTVEYNKLFDRELEKHMQSRYQHPDFKMPL
;
A
#
# COMPACT_ATOMS: atom_id res chain seq x y z
N MET A 1 -17.34 -48.82 29.32
CA MET A 1 -17.39 -47.77 28.28
C MET A 1 -15.96 -47.34 27.99
N LYS A 2 -15.32 -47.89 26.96
CA LYS A 2 -13.89 -47.66 26.66
C LYS A 2 -13.73 -46.23 26.11
N ARG A 3 -12.92 -45.40 26.78
CA ARG A 3 -12.44 -44.12 26.27
C ARG A 3 -11.81 -44.37 24.90
N GLY A 4 -12.38 -43.78 23.86
CA GLY A 4 -11.79 -43.78 22.53
C GLY A 4 -10.37 -43.24 22.65
N SER A 5 -9.41 -44.06 22.24
CA SER A 5 -8.01 -43.66 22.06
C SER A 5 -7.98 -42.41 21.18
N LEU A 6 -7.52 -41.30 21.74
CA LEU A 6 -7.19 -40.10 20.99
C LEU A 6 -6.10 -40.48 20.01
N VAL A 7 -6.49 -40.71 18.76
CA VAL A 7 -5.56 -40.80 17.64
C VAL A 7 -4.75 -39.51 17.65
N PRO A 8 -3.42 -39.55 17.73
CA PRO A 8 -2.62 -38.33 17.60
C PRO A 8 -2.92 -37.76 16.22
N VAL A 9 -3.63 -36.63 16.19
CA VAL A 9 -3.85 -35.87 14.96
C VAL A 9 -2.46 -35.56 14.42
N GLN A 10 -2.08 -36.21 13.31
CA GLN A 10 -0.82 -35.94 12.64
C GLN A 10 -0.69 -34.43 12.43
N PRO A 11 0.50 -33.83 12.57
CA PRO A 11 0.65 -32.40 12.37
C PRO A 11 0.26 -32.10 10.92
N TYR A 12 -0.93 -31.53 10.75
CA TYR A 12 -1.44 -31.07 9.47
C TYR A 12 -0.31 -30.26 8.83
N HIS A 13 0.24 -30.74 7.71
CA HIS A 13 1.28 -30.04 6.98
C HIS A 13 0.73 -28.64 6.68
N ARG A 14 1.21 -27.63 7.40
CA ARG A 14 0.62 -26.29 7.38
C ARG A 14 0.88 -25.67 6.01
N ARG A 15 -0.11 -25.75 5.13
CA ARG A 15 0.01 -25.38 3.71
C ARG A 15 0.02 -23.87 3.48
N ARG A 16 -0.62 -23.08 4.35
CA ARG A 16 -0.86 -21.64 4.14
C ARG A 16 -0.16 -20.76 5.19
N LEU A 17 0.24 -19.55 4.78
CA LEU A 17 0.94 -18.56 5.60
C LEU A 17 0.16 -17.25 5.61
N ILE A 18 -0.02 -16.62 6.79
CA ILE A 18 -0.72 -15.33 6.89
C ILE A 18 0.23 -14.17 6.60
N ALA A 19 1.46 -14.27 7.07
CA ALA A 19 2.45 -13.22 6.93
C ALA A 19 3.83 -13.81 6.61
N ALA A 20 4.62 -13.07 5.85
CA ALA A 20 6.02 -13.33 5.62
C ALA A 20 6.82 -12.13 6.16
N VAL A 21 7.75 -12.41 7.07
CA VAL A 21 8.64 -11.40 7.64
C VAL A 21 10.03 -11.64 7.07
N ASN A 22 10.50 -10.70 6.25
CA ASN A 22 11.90 -10.64 5.85
C ASN A 22 12.57 -9.45 6.57
N PRO A 23 13.91 -9.34 6.54
CA PRO A 23 14.60 -8.25 7.18
C PRO A 23 14.19 -6.86 6.67
N TYR A 24 13.73 -6.75 5.43
CA TYR A 24 13.43 -5.46 4.78
C TYR A 24 11.99 -4.99 4.93
N MET A 25 11.06 -5.91 5.23
CA MET A 25 9.63 -5.66 5.32
C MET A 25 8.83 -6.85 5.86
N THR A 26 7.65 -6.53 6.40
CA THR A 26 6.60 -7.51 6.73
C THR A 26 5.54 -7.47 5.64
N ASN A 27 5.21 -8.61 5.03
CA ASN A 27 4.10 -8.72 4.09
C ASN A 27 2.98 -9.55 4.71
N VAL A 28 1.74 -9.07 4.65
CA VAL A 28 0.62 -9.67 5.38
C VAL A 28 -0.63 -9.76 4.51
N PHE A 29 -1.24 -10.94 4.53
CA PHE A 29 -2.62 -11.10 4.08
C PHE A 29 -3.55 -10.61 5.18
N HIS A 30 -4.50 -9.76 4.82
CA HIS A 30 -5.59 -9.33 5.70
C HIS A 30 -6.84 -9.05 4.86
N LEU A 31 -7.98 -8.98 5.53
CA LEU A 31 -9.25 -8.66 4.88
C LEU A 31 -9.27 -7.22 4.42
N ARG A 32 -9.55 -7.02 3.14
CA ARG A 32 -9.68 -5.70 2.52
C ARG A 32 -11.01 -5.61 1.78
N ASN A 33 -11.59 -4.42 1.73
CA ASN A 33 -12.71 -4.19 0.82
C ASN A 33 -12.17 -4.12 -0.61
N PRO A 34 -12.58 -5.01 -1.54
CA PRO A 34 -12.10 -5.00 -2.92
C PRO A 34 -12.32 -3.67 -3.64
N PHE A 35 -13.39 -2.94 -3.31
CA PHE A 35 -13.68 -1.63 -3.89
C PHE A 35 -12.69 -0.55 -3.48
N ILE A 36 -12.16 -0.62 -2.25
CA ILE A 36 -11.12 0.31 -1.79
C ILE A 36 -9.81 0.03 -2.53
N VAL A 37 -9.47 -1.24 -2.73
CA VAL A 37 -8.27 -1.63 -3.47
C VAL A 37 -8.37 -1.17 -4.93
N SER A 38 -9.51 -1.38 -5.58
CA SER A 38 -9.74 -0.94 -6.95
C SER A 38 -9.78 0.58 -7.09
N TRP A 39 -10.33 1.29 -6.10
CA TRP A 39 -10.29 2.75 -6.06
C TRP A 39 -8.86 3.28 -6.04
N TRP A 40 -8.00 2.71 -5.17
CA TRP A 40 -6.60 3.10 -5.15
C TRP A 40 -5.90 2.78 -6.47
N SER A 41 -6.21 1.64 -7.07
CA SER A 41 -5.72 1.30 -8.41
C SER A 41 -6.19 2.26 -9.50
N ALA A 42 -7.38 2.83 -9.36
CA ALA A 42 -7.92 3.83 -10.28
C ALA A 42 -7.29 5.22 -10.05
N SER A 43 -7.00 5.57 -8.80
CA SER A 43 -6.35 6.85 -8.48
C SER A 43 -4.92 6.95 -8.99
N PHE A 44 -4.21 5.81 -9.05
CA PHE A 44 -2.88 5.69 -9.60
C PHE A 44 -2.59 4.20 -9.86
N PRO A 45 -2.39 3.76 -11.12
CA PRO A 45 -2.06 2.39 -11.42
C PRO A 45 -0.84 1.89 -10.64
N GLY A 46 -1.02 0.77 -9.94
CA GLY A 46 -0.02 0.16 -9.06
C GLY A 46 -0.31 0.28 -7.56
N PHE A 47 -1.04 1.31 -7.11
CA PHE A 47 -1.39 1.45 -5.69
C PHE A 47 -2.25 0.29 -5.17
N GLY A 48 -3.22 -0.18 -5.95
CA GLY A 48 -4.00 -1.37 -5.60
C GLY A 48 -3.13 -2.60 -5.37
N HIS A 49 -2.13 -2.82 -6.24
CA HIS A 49 -1.20 -3.94 -6.12
C HIS A 49 -0.25 -3.78 -4.93
N VAL A 50 0.22 -2.57 -4.62
CA VAL A 50 0.99 -2.28 -3.40
C VAL A 50 0.16 -2.60 -2.15
N LEU A 51 -1.12 -2.19 -2.10
CA LEU A 51 -2.00 -2.50 -0.97
C LEU A 51 -2.17 -4.00 -0.78
N LEU A 52 -2.22 -4.77 -1.87
CA LEU A 52 -2.30 -6.23 -1.83
C LEU A 52 -0.98 -6.91 -1.41
N GLY A 53 0.10 -6.16 -1.23
CA GLY A 53 1.41 -6.69 -0.90
C GLY A 53 2.20 -7.18 -2.11
N LYS A 54 1.79 -6.83 -3.34
CA LYS A 54 2.49 -7.15 -4.59
C LYS A 54 3.41 -5.99 -5.00
N TYR A 55 4.41 -5.69 -4.18
CA TYR A 55 5.25 -4.49 -4.32
C TYR A 55 5.96 -4.39 -5.68
N ILE A 56 6.60 -5.45 -6.17
CA ILE A 56 7.29 -5.42 -7.47
C ILE A 56 6.30 -5.07 -8.59
N THR A 57 5.17 -5.78 -8.64
CA THR A 57 4.11 -5.49 -9.63
C THR A 57 3.59 -4.07 -9.46
N GLY A 58 3.30 -3.64 -8.24
CA GLY A 58 2.81 -2.30 -7.96
C GLY A 58 3.78 -1.20 -8.40
N PHE A 59 5.07 -1.33 -8.10
CA PHE A 59 6.08 -0.35 -8.49
C PHE A 59 6.33 -0.33 -10.00
N LEU A 60 6.30 -1.49 -10.67
CA LEU A 60 6.37 -1.54 -12.13
C LEU A 60 5.16 -0.85 -12.78
N LEU A 61 3.96 -1.07 -12.25
CA LEU A 61 2.75 -0.41 -12.72
C LEU A 61 2.78 1.10 -12.45
N MET A 62 3.35 1.53 -11.33
CA MET A 62 3.55 2.95 -11.05
C MET A 62 4.54 3.59 -12.02
N ALA A 63 5.64 2.91 -12.34
CA ALA A 63 6.58 3.39 -13.35
C ALA A 63 5.93 3.46 -14.74
N TRP A 64 5.12 2.45 -15.08
CA TRP A 64 4.34 2.44 -16.32
C TRP A 64 3.33 3.58 -16.38
N GLU A 65 2.64 3.90 -15.28
CA GLU A 65 1.73 5.05 -15.19
C GLU A 65 2.45 6.33 -15.57
N VAL A 66 3.58 6.62 -14.93
CA VAL A 66 4.36 7.83 -15.19
C VAL A 66 4.85 7.87 -16.64
N PHE A 67 5.32 6.74 -17.15
CA PHE A 67 5.82 6.63 -18.52
C PHE A 67 4.71 6.87 -19.55
N ALA A 68 3.62 6.10 -19.48
CA ALA A 68 2.53 6.16 -20.43
C ALA A 68 1.79 7.50 -20.36
N ASN A 69 1.56 8.05 -19.15
CA ASN A 69 0.88 9.33 -18.96
C ASN A 69 1.71 10.50 -19.53
N ASN A 70 3.05 10.48 -19.38
CA ASN A 70 3.92 11.50 -19.96
C ASN A 70 3.96 11.46 -21.49
N ILE A 71 3.90 10.28 -22.12
CA ILE A 71 3.83 10.19 -23.59
C ILE A 71 2.43 10.53 -24.11
N ALA A 72 1.40 10.13 -23.38
CA ALA A 72 0.00 10.43 -23.73
C ALA A 72 -0.40 11.89 -23.48
N HIS A 73 0.39 12.65 -22.71
CA HIS A 73 0.02 13.95 -22.14
C HIS A 73 -1.33 13.93 -21.40
N LEU A 74 -1.62 12.81 -20.72
CA LEU A 74 -2.93 12.60 -20.11
C LEU A 74 -3.24 13.62 -19.01
N ASN A 75 -2.29 13.89 -18.12
CA ASN A 75 -2.50 14.88 -17.05
C ASN A 75 -2.70 16.30 -17.60
N GLU A 76 -1.96 16.71 -18.63
CA GLU A 76 -2.21 17.97 -19.33
C GLU A 76 -3.60 18.02 -19.98
N GLY A 77 -4.02 16.93 -20.63
CA GLY A 77 -5.36 16.79 -21.17
C GLY A 77 -6.45 16.95 -20.10
N ILE A 78 -6.27 16.33 -18.93
CA ILE A 78 -7.16 16.50 -17.77
C ILE A 78 -7.16 17.95 -17.31
N TYR A 79 -6.00 18.59 -17.17
CA TYR A 79 -5.89 19.98 -16.75
C TYR A 79 -6.64 20.93 -17.70
N TYR A 80 -6.43 20.81 -19.02
CA TYR A 80 -7.12 21.64 -20.00
C TYR A 80 -8.62 21.39 -20.02
N SER A 81 -9.04 20.13 -19.94
CA SER A 81 -10.46 19.76 -19.86
C SER A 81 -11.14 20.35 -18.62
N MET A 82 -10.52 20.20 -17.45
CA MET A 82 -11.07 20.68 -16.17
C MET A 82 -11.00 22.21 -16.00
N THR A 83 -10.20 22.90 -16.83
CA THR A 83 -10.13 24.37 -16.87
C THR A 83 -10.98 24.97 -17.99
N GLY A 84 -11.88 24.19 -18.60
CA GLY A 84 -12.83 24.67 -19.62
C GLY A 84 -12.20 24.92 -21.00
N ARG A 85 -11.08 24.26 -21.30
CA ARG A 85 -10.30 24.44 -22.55
C ARG A 85 -10.17 23.10 -23.31
N PRO A 86 -11.29 22.46 -23.71
CA PRO A 86 -11.28 21.11 -24.28
C PRO A 86 -10.57 21.03 -25.64
N GLY A 87 -10.56 22.10 -26.44
CA GLY A 87 -9.81 22.12 -27.71
C GLY A 87 -8.31 21.87 -27.49
N MET A 88 -7.71 22.59 -26.53
CA MET A 88 -6.31 22.37 -26.17
C MET A 88 -6.04 21.00 -25.55
N ALA A 89 -7.03 20.40 -24.87
CA ALA A 89 -6.87 19.03 -24.38
C ALA A 89 -6.72 18.04 -25.54
N LEU A 90 -7.57 18.17 -26.57
CA LEU A 90 -7.51 17.32 -27.76
C LEU A 90 -6.22 17.53 -28.55
N ASP A 91 -5.75 18.78 -28.66
CA ASP A 91 -4.54 19.11 -29.43
C ASP A 91 -3.24 18.58 -28.78
N VAL A 92 -3.23 18.47 -27.44
CA VAL A 92 -2.03 18.09 -26.68
C VAL A 92 -1.95 16.58 -26.43
N MET A 93 -3.09 15.89 -26.31
CA MET A 93 -3.11 14.47 -26.02
C MET A 93 -2.67 13.62 -27.21
N ASN A 94 -1.87 12.59 -26.96
CA ASN A 94 -1.53 11.60 -27.98
C ASN A 94 -2.58 10.48 -27.99
N GLU A 95 -3.39 10.41 -29.05
CA GLU A 95 -4.50 9.47 -29.17
C GLU A 95 -4.07 7.99 -29.15
N GLU A 96 -2.95 7.64 -29.80
CA GLU A 96 -2.46 6.25 -29.86
C GLU A 96 -2.07 5.73 -28.47
N TRP A 97 -1.33 6.55 -27.73
CA TRP A 97 -0.94 6.23 -26.35
C TRP A 97 -2.11 6.28 -25.39
N LEU A 98 -3.11 7.13 -25.64
CA LEU A 98 -4.32 7.19 -24.84
C LEU A 98 -5.14 5.90 -24.93
N TRP A 99 -5.29 5.31 -26.11
CA TRP A 99 -5.97 4.02 -26.28
C TRP A 99 -5.25 2.88 -25.55
N LEU A 100 -3.92 2.82 -25.66
CA LEU A 100 -3.11 1.88 -24.88
C LEU A 100 -3.28 2.12 -23.38
N TYR A 101 -3.29 3.38 -22.96
CA TYR A 101 -3.45 3.75 -21.56
C TYR A 101 -4.78 3.26 -21.00
N VAL A 102 -5.90 3.56 -21.67
CA VAL A 102 -7.26 3.22 -21.20
C VAL A 102 -7.42 1.70 -21.03
N THR A 103 -6.94 0.91 -21.99
CA THR A 103 -7.06 -0.55 -21.92
C THR A 103 -6.27 -1.14 -20.74
N PHE A 104 -5.02 -0.71 -20.56
CA PHE A 104 -4.22 -1.10 -19.40
C PHE A 104 -4.83 -0.62 -18.08
N TYR A 105 -5.29 0.63 -18.03
CA TYR A 105 -5.89 1.24 -16.85
C TYR A 105 -7.10 0.44 -16.34
N VAL A 106 -8.05 0.11 -17.23
CA VAL A 106 -9.22 -0.71 -16.88
C VAL A 106 -8.81 -2.11 -16.42
N PHE A 107 -7.84 -2.73 -17.10
CA PHE A 107 -7.34 -4.05 -16.73
C PHE A 107 -6.73 -4.06 -15.33
N ILE A 108 -5.87 -3.10 -15.00
CA ILE A 108 -5.16 -3.02 -13.72
C ILE A 108 -6.16 -2.84 -12.56
N ILE A 109 -7.18 -1.99 -12.75
CA ILE A 109 -8.26 -1.80 -11.76
C ILE A 109 -8.99 -3.12 -11.51
N TRP A 110 -9.44 -3.78 -12.57
CA TRP A 110 -10.13 -5.06 -12.46
C TRP A 110 -9.24 -6.16 -11.85
N ASP A 111 -7.97 -6.22 -12.24
CA ASP A 111 -6.99 -7.19 -11.73
C ASP A 111 -6.76 -7.03 -10.22
N SER A 112 -6.67 -5.79 -9.74
CA SER A 112 -6.56 -5.50 -8.30
C SER A 112 -7.83 -5.91 -7.54
N TYR A 113 -9.01 -5.67 -8.11
CA TYR A 113 -10.29 -6.06 -7.51
C TYR A 113 -10.42 -7.57 -7.35
N ARG A 114 -10.21 -8.33 -8.44
CA ARG A 114 -10.32 -9.81 -8.41
C ARG A 114 -9.31 -10.44 -7.47
N GLN A 115 -8.08 -9.92 -7.42
CA GLN A 115 -7.05 -10.44 -6.52
C GLN A 115 -7.37 -10.14 -5.07
N SER A 116 -7.96 -8.98 -4.75
CA SER A 116 -8.43 -8.70 -3.40
C SER A 116 -9.44 -9.73 -2.91
N ILE A 117 -10.36 -10.18 -3.77
CA ILE A 117 -11.33 -11.24 -3.43
C ILE A 117 -10.61 -12.55 -3.11
N GLU A 118 -9.68 -12.97 -3.96
CA GLU A 118 -8.94 -14.22 -3.75
C GLU A 118 -8.04 -14.17 -2.51
N TYR A 119 -7.41 -13.03 -2.24
CA TYR A 119 -6.57 -12.83 -1.05
C TYR A 119 -7.40 -12.82 0.24
N ASN A 120 -8.62 -12.29 0.20
CA ASN A 120 -9.54 -12.38 1.33
C ASN A 120 -9.92 -13.85 1.62
N LYS A 121 -10.24 -14.63 0.58
CA LYS A 121 -10.52 -16.08 0.73
C LYS A 121 -9.32 -16.81 1.32
N TYR A 122 -8.13 -16.54 0.79
CA TYR A 122 -6.88 -17.13 1.26
C TYR A 122 -6.64 -16.79 2.74
N PHE A 123 -6.84 -15.53 3.14
CA PHE A 123 -6.71 -15.10 4.53
C PHE A 123 -7.66 -15.84 5.46
N VAL A 124 -8.95 -15.94 5.11
CA VAL A 124 -9.96 -16.65 5.94
C VAL A 124 -9.58 -18.12 6.14
N LEU A 125 -9.14 -18.79 5.08
CA LEU A 125 -8.70 -20.19 5.16
C LEU A 125 -7.46 -20.34 6.04
N SER A 126 -6.47 -19.47 5.85
CA SER A 126 -5.21 -19.49 6.62
C SER A 126 -5.44 -19.20 8.10
N PHE A 127 -6.39 -18.32 8.40
CA PHE A 127 -6.82 -18.00 9.76
C PHE A 127 -7.44 -19.23 10.44
N ARG A 128 -8.36 -19.92 9.75
CA ARG A 128 -9.02 -21.14 10.27
C ARG A 128 -8.07 -22.31 10.47
N GLU A 129 -7.03 -22.42 9.64
CA GLU A 129 -6.00 -23.46 9.76
C GLU A 129 -4.98 -23.16 10.88
N GLY A 130 -5.05 -21.98 11.52
CA GLY A 130 -4.11 -21.59 12.57
C GLY A 130 -2.69 -21.48 12.04
N ALA A 131 -2.50 -20.83 10.88
CA ALA A 131 -1.19 -20.62 10.28
C ALA A 131 -0.17 -19.99 11.27
N PRO A 132 1.12 -20.35 11.20
CA PRO A 132 2.14 -19.75 12.05
C PRO A 132 2.38 -18.28 11.65
N ILE A 133 2.69 -17.44 12.64
CA ILE A 133 3.05 -16.04 12.44
C ILE A 133 4.51 -15.90 12.91
N GLN A 134 5.36 -15.33 12.06
CA GLN A 134 6.73 -15.01 12.42
C GLN A 134 6.78 -13.59 12.98
N MET A 135 7.46 -13.40 14.10
CA MET A 135 7.55 -12.09 14.78
C MET A 135 8.77 -11.28 14.41
N LYS A 136 9.88 -11.94 14.04
CA LYS A 136 11.14 -11.27 13.80
C LYS A 136 11.94 -11.95 12.71
N ASN A 137 12.68 -11.15 11.97
CA ASN A 137 13.71 -11.60 11.06
C ASN A 137 14.91 -10.64 11.16
N ILE A 138 16.09 -11.20 11.38
CA ILE A 138 17.32 -10.46 11.66
C ILE A 138 18.35 -10.87 10.61
N SER A 139 18.94 -9.88 9.95
CA SER A 139 20.07 -10.06 9.04
C SER A 139 21.18 -9.08 9.38
N PRO A 140 22.42 -9.27 8.88
CA PRO A 140 23.50 -8.31 9.09
C PRO A 140 23.22 -6.91 8.55
N LEU A 141 22.32 -6.78 7.56
CA LEU A 141 22.00 -5.51 6.92
C LEU A 141 20.81 -4.80 7.57
N GLU A 142 19.80 -5.55 8.02
CA GLU A 142 18.55 -4.97 8.50
C GLU A 142 17.89 -5.86 9.57
N ILE A 143 17.10 -5.22 10.46
CA ILE A 143 16.38 -5.86 11.56
C ILE A 143 14.89 -5.52 11.44
N ASN A 144 14.06 -6.54 11.23
CA ASN A 144 12.61 -6.37 11.23
C ASN A 144 11.98 -7.16 12.37
N VAL A 145 11.31 -6.43 13.26
CA VAL A 145 10.57 -6.97 14.38
C VAL A 145 9.15 -6.45 14.31
N LEU A 146 8.20 -7.36 14.41
CA LEU A 146 6.79 -7.05 14.58
C LEU A 146 6.58 -6.53 15.99
N GLU A 147 6.26 -5.25 16.09
CA GLU A 147 6.00 -4.56 17.35
C GLU A 147 4.68 -3.79 17.27
N LYS A 148 4.09 -3.52 18.44
CA LYS A 148 2.85 -2.76 18.52
C LYS A 148 3.15 -1.26 18.42
N ARG A 149 2.55 -0.60 17.44
CA ARG A 149 2.82 0.79 17.05
C ARG A 149 1.56 1.63 17.11
N LYS A 150 1.65 2.94 17.33
CA LYS A 150 0.46 3.82 17.29
C LYS A 150 0.21 4.25 15.84
N PRO A 151 -0.95 3.90 15.22
CA PRO A 151 -1.22 4.24 13.81
C PRO A 151 -1.21 5.75 13.53
N VAL A 152 -1.59 6.56 14.51
CA VAL A 152 -1.60 8.03 14.39
C VAL A 152 -0.21 8.59 14.11
N TYR A 153 0.86 7.99 14.65
CA TYR A 153 2.22 8.44 14.37
C TYR A 153 2.66 8.12 12.94
N ALA A 154 2.29 6.95 12.42
CA ALA A 154 2.55 6.60 11.01
C ALA A 154 1.87 7.59 10.06
N LEU A 155 0.61 7.94 10.36
CA LEU A 155 -0.16 8.93 9.61
C LEU A 155 0.48 10.32 9.71
N PHE A 156 0.78 10.79 10.92
CA PHE A 156 1.37 12.10 11.16
C PHE A 156 2.67 12.29 10.36
N TRP A 157 3.58 11.32 10.41
CA TRP A 157 4.83 11.40 9.68
C TRP A 157 4.64 11.37 8.16
N SER A 158 3.74 10.54 7.64
CA SER A 158 3.41 10.54 6.20
C SER A 158 2.72 11.82 5.74
N LEU A 159 1.93 12.49 6.59
CA LEU A 159 1.31 13.77 6.24
C LEU A 159 2.33 14.92 6.23
N LEU A 160 3.29 14.90 7.15
CA LEU A 160 4.36 15.91 7.19
C LEU A 160 5.24 15.80 5.94
N THR A 161 5.72 14.59 5.66
CA THR A 161 6.50 14.28 4.46
C THR A 161 6.07 12.92 3.94
N PRO A 162 5.44 12.84 2.76
CA PRO A 162 4.97 11.59 2.19
C PRO A 162 6.05 10.51 2.14
N GLY A 163 5.71 9.34 2.69
CA GLY A 163 6.59 8.18 2.80
C GLY A 163 7.32 8.03 4.13
N LEU A 164 7.37 9.05 5.00
CA LEU A 164 8.04 8.90 6.31
C LEU A 164 7.32 7.92 7.25
N GLY A 165 5.99 7.76 7.14
CA GLY A 165 5.27 6.75 7.91
C GLY A 165 5.74 5.31 7.62
N HIS A 166 6.33 5.05 6.44
CA HIS A 166 6.88 3.75 6.10
C HIS A 166 8.22 3.45 6.80
N PHE A 167 9.00 4.48 7.16
CA PHE A 167 10.17 4.33 8.04
C PHE A 167 9.75 3.84 9.41
N TYR A 168 8.70 4.43 9.97
CA TYR A 168 8.13 3.97 11.24
C TYR A 168 7.66 2.52 11.17
N LEU A 169 7.34 2.01 9.97
CA LEU A 169 6.93 0.63 9.74
C LEU A 169 8.07 -0.34 9.43
N ASN A 170 9.30 0.15 9.25
CA ASN A 170 10.41 -0.58 8.62
C ASN A 170 10.00 -1.29 7.31
N ARG A 171 9.31 -0.56 6.40
CA ARG A 171 8.94 -1.07 5.07
C ARG A 171 9.85 -0.47 4.00
N LEU A 172 11.09 -0.97 3.94
CA LEU A 172 12.16 -0.42 3.10
C LEU A 172 11.81 -0.26 1.62
N PRO A 173 11.15 -1.22 0.93
CA PRO A 173 10.79 -1.03 -0.48
C PRO A 173 9.85 0.15 -0.71
N SER A 174 8.86 0.35 0.18
CA SER A 174 7.92 1.48 0.10
C SER A 174 8.57 2.81 0.45
N ILE A 175 9.54 2.80 1.36
CA ILE A 175 10.34 3.98 1.66
C ILE A 175 11.10 4.42 0.42
N VAL A 176 11.93 3.52 -0.14
CA VAL A 176 12.78 3.84 -1.28
C VAL A 176 11.92 4.30 -2.44
N PHE A 177 10.92 3.52 -2.84
CA PHE A 177 10.11 3.88 -4.00
C PHE A 177 9.20 5.09 -3.74
N GLY A 178 8.49 5.12 -2.61
CA GLY A 178 7.53 6.18 -2.30
C GLY A 178 8.17 7.54 -2.06
N VAL A 179 9.27 7.59 -1.30
CA VAL A 179 9.99 8.86 -1.03
C VAL A 179 10.72 9.33 -2.28
N LEU A 180 11.41 8.45 -3.02
CA LEU A 180 12.05 8.85 -4.28
C LEU A 180 11.02 9.37 -5.27
N PHE A 181 9.89 8.69 -5.40
CA PHE A 181 8.83 9.12 -6.32
C PHE A 181 8.18 10.45 -5.88
N TRP A 182 8.00 10.67 -4.58
CA TRP A 182 7.58 11.97 -4.04
C TRP A 182 8.58 13.08 -4.37
N ILE A 183 9.88 12.85 -4.18
CA ILE A 183 10.93 13.84 -4.48
C ILE A 183 10.92 14.19 -5.97
N ILE A 184 10.87 13.19 -6.85
CA ILE A 184 10.85 13.38 -8.30
C ILE A 184 9.62 14.21 -8.71
N THR A 185 8.43 13.78 -8.31
CA THR A 185 7.18 14.47 -8.69
C THR A 185 7.08 15.87 -8.09
N ALA A 186 7.48 16.07 -6.83
CA ALA A 186 7.51 17.38 -6.19
C ALA A 186 8.52 18.35 -6.84
N TYR A 187 9.65 17.83 -7.33
CA TYR A 187 10.65 18.63 -8.04
C TYR A 187 10.14 19.08 -9.41
N TYR A 188 9.72 18.14 -10.27
CA TYR A 188 9.29 18.46 -11.63
C TYR A 188 7.98 19.25 -11.69
N SER A 189 7.09 19.08 -10.72
CA SER A 189 5.87 19.89 -10.59
C SER A 189 6.13 21.33 -10.13
N GLY A 190 7.32 21.62 -9.59
CA GLY A 190 7.62 22.90 -8.95
C GLY A 190 6.88 23.11 -7.63
N LEU A 191 6.42 22.04 -6.95
CA LEU A 191 5.57 22.10 -5.76
C LEU A 191 6.11 23.05 -4.69
N TYR A 192 7.37 22.88 -4.28
CA TYR A 192 7.94 23.68 -3.19
C TYR A 192 8.07 25.17 -3.55
N LYS A 193 8.35 25.48 -4.83
CA LYS A 193 8.33 26.87 -5.31
C LYS A 193 6.92 27.44 -5.26
N CYS A 194 5.92 26.65 -5.68
CA CYS A 194 4.51 27.04 -5.63
C CYS A 194 4.08 27.33 -4.18
N ILE A 195 4.46 26.49 -3.22
CA ILE A 195 4.18 26.71 -1.79
C ILE A 195 4.83 28.01 -1.31
N PHE A 196 6.10 28.25 -1.64
CA PHE A 196 6.83 29.45 -1.23
C PHE A 196 6.20 30.74 -1.79
N TYR A 197 5.88 30.78 -3.10
CA TYR A 197 5.26 31.95 -3.71
C TYR A 197 3.83 32.17 -3.23
N THR A 198 3.09 31.08 -2.95
CA THR A 198 1.76 31.15 -2.35
C THR A 198 1.83 31.75 -0.94
N ALA A 199 2.78 31.30 -0.11
CA ALA A 199 2.99 31.85 1.23
C ALA A 199 3.43 33.33 1.21
N SER A 200 4.13 33.74 0.15
CA SER A 200 4.55 35.14 -0.07
C SER A 200 3.49 36.02 -0.73
N GLY A 201 2.30 35.49 -1.04
CA GLY A 201 1.20 36.22 -1.69
C GLY A 201 1.37 36.49 -3.20
N GLN A 202 2.37 35.90 -3.85
CA GLN A 202 2.71 36.13 -5.27
C GLN A 202 2.05 35.11 -6.20
N PHE A 203 0.73 35.09 -6.25
CA PHE A 203 -0.06 34.08 -6.99
C PHE A 203 0.18 34.07 -8.51
N GLY A 204 0.52 35.21 -9.11
CA GLY A 204 0.80 35.31 -10.54
C GLY A 204 2.00 34.45 -10.97
N LEU A 205 3.02 34.33 -10.12
CA LEU A 205 4.20 33.50 -10.40
C LEU A 205 3.90 32.01 -10.21
N VAL A 206 2.95 31.65 -9.35
CA VAL A 206 2.58 30.23 -9.11
C VAL A 206 2.08 29.58 -10.39
N HIS A 207 1.25 30.28 -11.17
CA HIS A 207 0.69 29.75 -12.41
C HIS A 207 1.75 29.53 -13.50
N GLN A 208 2.83 30.31 -13.49
CA GLN A 208 3.91 30.19 -14.47
C GLN A 208 4.90 29.07 -14.12
N ILE A 209 4.98 28.70 -12.85
CA ILE A 209 5.97 27.74 -12.33
C ILE A 209 5.37 26.34 -12.21
N ALA A 210 4.07 26.23 -11.91
CA ALA A 210 3.41 24.94 -11.77
C ALA A 210 3.33 24.22 -13.13
N GLN A 211 3.93 23.02 -13.20
CA GLN A 211 3.78 22.16 -14.37
C GLN A 211 2.60 21.20 -14.19
N PRO A 212 1.47 21.36 -14.92
CA PRO A 212 0.25 20.59 -14.68
C PRO A 212 0.46 19.08 -14.81
N GLN A 213 1.28 18.65 -15.76
CA GLN A 213 1.59 17.24 -16.02
C GLN A 213 2.11 16.52 -14.76
N TRP A 214 3.09 17.09 -14.08
CA TRP A 214 3.70 16.50 -12.89
C TRP A 214 2.90 16.80 -11.63
N PHE A 215 2.25 17.97 -11.57
CA PHE A 215 1.49 18.40 -10.41
C PHE A 215 0.29 17.48 -10.14
N LEU A 216 -0.37 16.97 -11.17
CA LEU A 216 -1.54 16.10 -11.03
C LEU A 216 -1.24 14.70 -10.48
N PHE A 217 0.02 14.27 -10.44
CA PHE A 217 0.40 13.04 -9.73
C PHE A 217 0.43 13.20 -8.20
N LEU A 218 0.58 14.44 -7.69
CA LEU A 218 0.81 14.68 -6.27
C LEU A 218 -0.37 14.31 -5.36
N PRO A 219 -1.64 14.63 -5.68
CA PRO A 219 -2.74 14.39 -4.75
C PRO A 219 -2.92 12.90 -4.42
N SER A 220 -2.91 12.04 -5.45
CA SER A 220 -3.05 10.60 -5.24
C SER A 220 -1.85 10.03 -4.50
N LEU A 221 -0.62 10.45 -4.84
CA LEU A 221 0.60 10.02 -4.15
C LEU A 221 0.64 10.45 -2.67
N TYR A 222 0.31 11.70 -2.39
CA TYR A 222 0.29 12.26 -1.03
C TYR A 222 -0.68 11.50 -0.13
N VAL A 223 -1.94 11.38 -0.56
CA VAL A 223 -2.99 10.74 0.24
C VAL A 223 -2.75 9.24 0.35
N PHE A 224 -2.26 8.59 -0.72
CA PHE A 224 -1.97 7.15 -0.68
C PHE A 224 -0.89 6.81 0.34
N LEU A 225 0.24 7.54 0.36
CA LEU A 225 1.34 7.27 1.28
C LEU A 225 0.95 7.48 2.75
N ALA A 226 0.02 8.41 3.02
CA ALA A 226 -0.59 8.61 4.33
C ALA A 226 -1.57 7.49 4.70
N TYR A 227 -2.42 7.08 3.76
CA TYR A 227 -3.38 6.00 3.95
C TYR A 227 -2.70 4.64 4.17
N ASP A 228 -1.74 4.26 3.30
CA ASP A 228 -1.08 2.96 3.36
C ASP A 228 -0.24 2.81 4.64
N SER A 229 0.45 3.87 5.08
CA SER A 229 1.22 3.81 6.33
C SER A 229 0.30 3.62 7.55
N TYR A 230 -0.83 4.32 7.58
CA TYR A 230 -1.82 4.16 8.65
C TYR A 230 -2.40 2.74 8.68
N VAL A 231 -2.94 2.27 7.55
CA VAL A 231 -3.60 0.95 7.45
C VAL A 231 -2.59 -0.16 7.74
N SER A 232 -1.39 -0.09 7.18
CA SER A 232 -0.35 -1.08 7.44
C SER A 232 0.01 -1.16 8.92
N THR A 233 0.02 -0.03 9.64
CA THR A 233 0.24 -0.03 11.09
C THR A 233 -0.88 -0.74 11.85
N VAL A 234 -2.14 -0.47 11.49
CA VAL A 234 -3.30 -1.13 12.08
C VAL A 234 -3.24 -2.65 11.87
N GLU A 235 -2.89 -3.09 10.66
CA GLU A 235 -2.84 -4.50 10.33
C GLU A 235 -1.65 -5.23 10.96
N TYR A 236 -0.49 -4.57 11.10
CA TYR A 236 0.64 -5.12 11.84
C TYR A 236 0.30 -5.28 13.33
N ASN A 237 -0.41 -4.34 13.93
CA ASN A 237 -0.87 -4.47 15.31
C ASN A 237 -1.84 -5.64 15.49
N LYS A 238 -2.78 -5.82 14.57
CA LYS A 238 -3.69 -6.99 14.59
C LYS A 238 -2.92 -8.30 14.43
N LEU A 239 -1.87 -8.31 13.61
CA LEU A 239 -1.01 -9.48 13.44
C LEU A 239 -0.23 -9.79 14.73
N PHE A 240 0.31 -8.76 15.39
CA PHE A 240 1.01 -8.87 16.66
C PHE A 240 0.09 -9.44 17.75
N ASP A 241 -1.11 -8.87 17.90
CA ASP A 241 -2.08 -9.30 18.92
C ASP A 241 -2.48 -10.77 18.74
N ARG A 242 -2.63 -11.23 17.49
CA ARG A 242 -2.93 -12.63 17.17
C ARG A 242 -1.79 -13.57 17.47
N GLU A 243 -0.55 -13.17 17.19
CA GLU A 243 0.61 -13.99 17.54
C GLU A 243 0.72 -14.12 19.06
N LEU A 244 0.55 -13.01 19.78
CA LEU A 244 0.59 -12.98 21.23
C LEU A 244 -0.51 -13.85 21.86
N GLU A 245 -1.74 -13.74 21.36
CA GLU A 245 -2.87 -14.57 21.79
C GLU A 245 -2.56 -16.06 21.61
N LYS A 246 -2.07 -16.44 20.42
CA LYS A 246 -1.71 -17.82 20.11
C LYS A 246 -0.57 -18.33 20.99
N HIS A 247 0.43 -17.48 21.25
CA HIS A 247 1.53 -17.79 22.13
C HIS A 247 1.02 -18.07 23.55
N MET A 248 0.16 -17.20 24.10
CA MET A 248 -0.44 -17.35 25.41
C MET A 248 -1.30 -18.62 25.51
N GLN A 249 -2.18 -18.89 24.54
CA GLN A 249 -3.00 -20.11 24.53
C GLN A 249 -2.15 -21.38 24.54
N SER A 250 -1.00 -21.37 23.86
CA SER A 250 -0.11 -22.54 23.79
C SER A 250 0.73 -22.78 25.06
N ARG A 251 0.95 -21.75 25.89
CA ARG A 251 1.90 -21.81 27.01
C ARG A 251 1.32 -21.51 28.38
N TYR A 252 0.21 -20.79 28.47
CA TYR A 252 -0.24 -20.19 29.73
C TYR A 252 -1.16 -21.13 30.54
N GLN A 253 -1.99 -21.94 29.89
CA GLN A 253 -2.88 -22.85 30.61
C GLN A 253 -2.21 -24.20 30.85
N HIS A 254 -1.81 -24.47 32.10
CA HIS A 254 -1.36 -25.80 32.50
C HIS A 254 -2.50 -26.81 32.24
N PRO A 255 -2.23 -28.02 31.71
CA PRO A 255 -3.28 -29.01 31.43
C PRO A 255 -4.18 -29.34 32.63
N ASP A 256 -3.62 -29.22 33.84
CA ASP A 256 -4.32 -29.47 35.11
C ASP A 256 -5.05 -28.25 35.70
N PHE A 257 -5.03 -27.10 35.02
CA PHE A 257 -5.69 -25.89 35.49
C PHE A 257 -7.21 -26.02 35.38
N LYS A 258 -7.88 -26.22 36.53
CA LYS A 258 -9.34 -26.18 36.63
C LYS A 258 -9.82 -24.73 36.57
N MET A 259 -10.57 -24.38 35.53
CA MET A 259 -11.28 -23.10 35.46
C MET A 259 -12.25 -22.99 36.65
N PRO A 260 -12.29 -21.86 37.37
CA PRO A 260 -13.30 -21.65 38.40
C PRO A 260 -14.69 -21.70 37.75
N LEU A 261 -15.58 -22.48 38.35
CA LEU A 261 -17.01 -22.59 37.99
C LEU A 261 -17.75 -21.29 38.29
#